data_AF-A0AAX4PBV0-F1
#
_entry.id   AF-A0AAX4PBV0-F1
#
_cell.length_a   1.000
_cell.length_b   1.000
_cell.length_c   1.000
_cell.angle_alpha   90.00
_cell.angle_beta   90.00
_cell.angle_gamma   90.00
#
_symmetry.space_group_name_H-M   'P 1'
#
loop_
_entity.id
_entity.type
_entity.pdbx_description
1 polymer ?
#
loop_
_entity_poly.entity_id
_entity_poly.type
_entity_poly.pdbx_seq_one_letter_code
_entity_poly.pdbx_strand_id
1 'polypeptide(L)'
;MVPSATATIRARPVPRTCLGHPARRFRKLACRAESEGVESEAVTPSSPELSALTSGLVRSCSSAGPADPVSVSSLWDAQDPSKRHVVVCLSHFGDLTSWEYAQKLRDSLEAIDSKADGNSVIGLGTVEAGRKFAELLNFPTTNLYAVNDVELYVRLGFSEGAFPDQNLNEYVRLLPMLAGIESPGTLQEVIRGYVGDRDAKQIFDRSPFDVLGKGYQRPFELATLRLSNMIGILPNWGELVPNSDLICQQGGTLVFQGSSLVHLQKDTGILKYASIDDLLAFLESS
;
A
#
# COMPACT_ATOMS: atom_id res chain seq x y z
N MET A 1 23.77 -4.33 -77.55
CA MET A 1 24.46 -5.51 -76.99
C MET A 1 25.67 -5.01 -76.23
N VAL A 2 25.53 -4.81 -74.91
CA VAL A 2 26.60 -4.41 -73.97
C VAL A 2 26.26 -5.07 -72.63
N PRO A 3 27.21 -5.67 -71.89
CA PRO A 3 26.92 -6.64 -70.84
C PRO A 3 26.81 -6.03 -69.44
N SER A 4 26.06 -6.75 -68.59
CA SER A 4 25.84 -6.49 -67.16
C SER A 4 27.02 -7.02 -66.32
N ALA A 5 27.52 -6.21 -65.38
CA ALA A 5 28.51 -6.61 -64.38
C ALA A 5 27.94 -6.41 -62.97
N THR A 6 27.79 -7.52 -62.25
CA THR A 6 27.36 -7.57 -60.85
C THR A 6 28.58 -7.51 -59.95
N ALA A 7 28.66 -6.51 -59.06
CA ALA A 7 29.75 -6.36 -58.10
C ALA A 7 29.28 -6.75 -56.68
N THR A 8 29.87 -7.82 -56.14
CA THR A 8 29.63 -8.32 -54.79
C THR A 8 30.52 -7.57 -53.79
N ILE A 9 29.91 -6.84 -52.86
CA ILE A 9 30.62 -6.12 -51.79
C ILE A 9 30.77 -7.03 -50.57
N ARG A 10 32.03 -7.30 -50.18
CA ARG A 10 32.40 -8.11 -49.01
C ARG A 10 32.56 -7.20 -47.78
N ALA A 11 31.74 -7.39 -46.76
CA ALA A 11 31.81 -6.62 -45.51
C ALA A 11 33.08 -6.95 -44.69
N ARG A 12 33.76 -5.92 -44.16
CA ARG A 12 34.87 -6.04 -43.22
C ARG A 12 34.34 -6.01 -41.77
N PRO A 13 34.90 -6.78 -40.83
CA PRO A 13 34.44 -6.78 -39.45
C PRO A 13 35.00 -5.59 -38.66
N VAL A 14 34.14 -5.02 -37.81
CA VAL A 14 34.43 -3.90 -36.89
C VAL A 14 35.02 -4.45 -35.58
N PRO A 15 36.08 -3.84 -35.01
CA PRO A 15 36.68 -4.34 -33.78
C PRO A 15 35.83 -3.98 -32.55
N ARG A 16 35.66 -4.97 -31.64
CA ARG A 16 35.02 -4.83 -30.33
C ARG A 16 35.91 -4.01 -29.40
N THR A 17 35.43 -2.85 -28.97
CA THR A 17 36.01 -2.07 -27.86
C THR A 17 35.33 -2.47 -26.54
N CYS A 18 36.11 -3.15 -25.68
CA CYS A 18 35.74 -3.41 -24.29
C CYS A 18 35.95 -2.12 -23.47
N LEU A 19 34.87 -1.47 -23.04
CA LEU A 19 34.92 -0.40 -22.05
C LEU A 19 34.78 -1.00 -20.65
N GLY A 20 35.90 -1.10 -19.94
CA GLY A 20 35.93 -1.50 -18.53
C GLY A 20 35.28 -0.46 -17.64
N HIS A 21 34.37 -0.90 -16.77
CA HIS A 21 33.85 -0.10 -15.66
C HIS A 21 34.84 -0.12 -14.49
N PRO A 22 35.20 1.02 -13.88
CA PRO A 22 36.03 1.03 -12.69
C PRO A 22 35.23 0.62 -11.45
N ALA A 23 35.67 -0.46 -10.81
CA ALA A 23 35.16 -0.91 -9.51
C ALA A 23 35.51 0.12 -8.42
N ARG A 24 34.48 0.74 -7.81
CA ARG A 24 34.65 1.60 -6.64
C ARG A 24 34.89 0.75 -5.38
N ARG A 25 36.15 0.72 -4.92
CA ARG A 25 36.53 0.19 -3.60
C ARG A 25 36.06 1.14 -2.50
N PHE A 26 35.02 0.77 -1.77
CA PHE A 26 34.71 1.39 -0.48
C PHE A 26 35.68 0.86 0.59
N ARG A 27 36.46 1.77 1.19
CA ARG A 27 37.28 1.48 2.38
C ARG A 27 36.35 1.40 3.60
N LYS A 28 36.29 0.24 4.24
CA LYS A 28 35.72 0.09 5.59
C LYS A 28 36.58 0.89 6.58
N LEU A 29 36.02 1.96 7.16
CA LEU A 29 36.50 2.46 8.45
C LEU A 29 35.74 1.71 9.54
N ALA A 30 36.47 0.88 10.28
CA ALA A 30 35.97 0.28 11.50
C ALA A 30 36.12 1.30 12.64
N CYS A 31 35.01 1.67 13.27
CA CYS A 31 35.01 2.29 14.60
C CYS A 31 34.34 1.30 15.56
N ARG A 32 35.12 0.90 16.57
CA ARG A 32 34.74 0.02 17.67
C ARG A 32 34.03 0.86 18.71
N ALA A 33 32.77 0.54 18.99
CA ALA A 33 32.05 1.00 20.17
C ALA A 33 31.49 -0.24 20.86
N GLU A 34 32.01 -0.51 22.06
CA GLU A 34 31.47 -1.49 23.00
C GLU A 34 30.34 -0.81 23.77
N SER A 35 29.18 -1.46 23.82
CA SER A 35 28.15 -1.20 24.83
C SER A 35 27.40 -2.51 25.09
N GLU A 36 27.65 -3.10 26.25
CA GLU A 36 26.87 -4.21 26.81
C GLU A 36 25.51 -3.69 27.28
N GLY A 37 24.43 -4.43 27.00
CA GLY A 37 23.12 -4.14 27.58
C GLY A 37 21.93 -4.76 26.84
N VAL A 38 21.53 -5.94 27.30
CA VAL A 38 20.26 -6.65 27.07
C VAL A 38 19.96 -7.04 25.62
N GLU A 39 20.43 -8.22 25.22
CA GLU A 39 19.88 -8.96 24.09
C GLU A 39 18.42 -9.32 24.38
N SER A 40 17.49 -8.52 23.84
CA SER A 40 16.17 -9.03 23.51
C SER A 40 16.38 -10.22 22.58
N GLU A 41 15.83 -11.39 22.93
CA GLU A 41 15.83 -12.57 22.07
C GLU A 41 15.34 -12.15 20.67
N ALA A 42 16.28 -12.02 19.74
CA ALA A 42 15.99 -11.52 18.42
C ALA A 42 15.14 -12.57 17.71
N VAL A 43 13.90 -12.20 17.40
CA VAL A 43 13.03 -12.97 16.49
C VAL A 43 13.86 -13.24 15.24
N THR A 44 14.23 -14.49 14.98
CA THR A 44 14.83 -14.84 13.69
C THR A 44 13.67 -14.83 12.69
N PRO A 45 13.66 -13.89 11.73
CA PRO A 45 12.47 -13.70 10.92
C PRO A 45 12.24 -14.92 10.04
N SER A 46 11.06 -15.52 10.15
CA SER A 46 10.68 -16.74 9.43
C SER A 46 10.26 -16.46 7.97
N SER A 47 9.99 -15.20 7.61
CA SER A 47 9.69 -14.77 6.24
C SER A 47 10.38 -13.44 5.84
N PRO A 48 10.55 -13.16 4.53
CA PRO A 48 11.02 -11.86 4.04
C PRO A 48 10.14 -10.69 4.51
N GLU A 49 8.83 -10.88 4.55
CA GLU A 49 7.85 -9.87 4.99
C GLU A 49 8.01 -9.58 6.47
N LEU A 50 8.15 -10.61 7.33
CA LEU A 50 8.43 -10.37 8.74
C LEU A 50 9.74 -9.61 8.92
N SER A 51 10.79 -9.94 8.14
CA SER A 51 12.06 -9.18 8.16
C SER A 51 11.87 -7.71 7.78
N ALA A 52 11.03 -7.43 6.78
CA ALA A 52 10.68 -6.07 6.37
C ALA A 52 9.92 -5.33 7.49
N LEU A 53 8.98 -5.99 8.16
CA LEU A 53 8.22 -5.42 9.28
C LEU A 53 9.09 -5.23 10.54
N THR A 54 10.09 -6.09 10.76
CA THR A 54 11.05 -5.93 11.87
C THR A 54 11.93 -4.69 11.69
N SER A 55 12.38 -4.43 10.46
CA SER A 55 13.17 -3.23 10.12
C SER A 55 12.33 -1.99 9.84
N GLY A 56 11.02 -2.15 9.61
CA GLY A 56 10.07 -1.05 9.40
C GLY A 56 9.75 -0.33 10.69
N LEU A 57 9.96 0.99 10.71
CA LEU A 57 9.63 1.84 11.84
C LEU A 57 8.38 2.67 11.54
N VAL A 58 7.40 2.60 12.44
CA VAL A 58 6.14 3.35 12.34
C VAL A 58 5.92 4.16 13.60
N ARG A 59 5.08 5.20 13.52
CA ARG A 59 4.72 6.04 14.68
C ARG A 59 3.21 5.97 14.91
N SER A 60 2.80 5.81 16.16
CA SER A 60 1.39 5.79 16.53
C SER A 60 0.72 7.14 16.23
N CYS A 61 -0.48 7.10 15.66
CA CYS A 61 -1.34 8.26 15.44
C CYS A 61 -2.16 8.64 16.68
N SER A 62 -2.10 7.85 17.76
CA SER A 62 -2.78 8.15 19.01
C SER A 62 -2.35 9.51 19.60
N SER A 63 -3.22 10.10 20.43
CA SER A 63 -3.19 11.50 20.89
C SER A 63 -2.07 11.83 21.90
N ALA A 64 -1.19 10.89 22.23
CA ALA A 64 -0.10 11.09 23.17
C ALA A 64 1.18 11.62 22.49
N GLY A 65 1.25 12.94 22.23
CA GLY A 65 2.50 13.61 21.81
C GLY A 65 3.18 13.04 20.55
N PRO A 66 4.46 13.36 20.31
CA PRO A 66 5.25 12.65 19.31
C PRO A 66 5.51 11.23 19.82
N ALA A 67 4.96 10.23 19.14
CA ALA A 67 5.24 8.83 19.46
C ALA A 67 6.65 8.45 19.00
N ASP A 68 7.41 7.80 19.88
CA ASP A 68 8.66 7.18 19.50
C ASP A 68 8.42 6.14 18.39
N PRO A 69 9.32 6.04 17.41
CA PRO A 69 9.20 5.04 16.36
C PRO A 69 9.28 3.63 16.96
N VAL A 70 8.36 2.77 16.55
CA VAL A 70 8.31 1.36 16.95
C VAL A 70 8.44 0.45 15.73
N SER A 71 9.04 -0.72 15.93
CA SER A 71 9.07 -1.77 14.90
C SER A 71 7.65 -2.26 14.62
N VAL A 72 7.30 -2.50 13.36
CA VAL A 72 5.98 -3.06 13.03
C VAL A 72 5.82 -4.45 13.64
N SER A 73 6.88 -5.27 13.63
CA SER A 73 6.84 -6.62 14.20
C SER A 73 6.61 -6.68 15.72
N SER A 74 6.83 -5.58 16.44
CA SER A 74 6.54 -5.50 17.88
C SER A 74 5.10 -5.12 18.22
N LEU A 75 4.25 -4.86 17.21
CA LEU A 75 2.85 -4.50 17.42
C LEU A 75 1.97 -5.71 17.80
N TRP A 76 2.51 -6.92 17.68
CA TRP A 76 1.88 -8.15 18.14
C TRP A 76 2.92 -9.10 18.72
N ASP A 77 2.44 -10.14 19.38
CA ASP A 77 3.28 -11.19 19.92
C ASP A 77 3.62 -12.21 18.83
N ALA A 78 4.65 -11.90 18.04
CA ALA A 78 5.09 -12.76 16.93
C ALA A 78 5.69 -14.10 17.40
N GLN A 79 5.92 -14.28 18.71
CA GLN A 79 6.46 -15.53 19.26
C GLN A 79 5.38 -16.54 19.60
N ASP A 80 4.13 -16.10 19.77
CA ASP A 80 3.01 -16.98 20.03
C ASP A 80 2.37 -17.46 18.70
N PRO A 81 2.61 -18.72 18.29
CA PRO A 81 2.06 -19.26 17.04
C PRO A 81 0.54 -19.48 17.09
N SER A 82 -0.09 -19.32 18.26
CA SER A 82 -1.55 -19.38 18.39
C SER A 82 -2.21 -18.05 18.02
N LYS A 83 -1.48 -16.94 18.11
CA LYS A 83 -2.03 -15.61 17.86
C LYS A 83 -2.00 -15.25 16.38
N ARG A 84 -3.06 -14.59 15.92
CA ARG A 84 -3.17 -14.01 14.58
C ARG A 84 -3.19 -12.50 14.64
N HIS A 85 -2.47 -11.87 13.73
CA HIS A 85 -2.43 -10.42 13.62
C HIS A 85 -2.63 -9.97 12.18
N VAL A 86 -3.54 -9.02 11.98
CA VAL A 86 -3.81 -8.43 10.67
C VAL A 86 -3.00 -7.14 10.53
N VAL A 87 -2.16 -7.06 9.50
CA VAL A 87 -1.42 -5.84 9.16
C VAL A 87 -1.99 -5.26 7.88
N VAL A 88 -2.60 -4.08 7.97
CA VAL A 88 -3.09 -3.33 6.81
C VAL A 88 -2.11 -2.21 6.51
N CYS A 89 -1.60 -2.18 5.29
CA CYS A 89 -0.79 -1.10 4.75
C CYS A 89 -1.64 -0.30 3.76
N LEU A 90 -2.19 0.83 4.19
CA LEU A 90 -2.86 1.80 3.32
C LEU A 90 -1.83 2.52 2.44
N SER A 91 -2.22 3.09 1.30
CA SER A 91 -1.37 4.05 0.60
C SER A 91 -1.29 5.37 1.40
N HIS A 92 -1.17 6.52 0.75
CA HIS A 92 -1.16 7.80 1.47
C HIS A 92 -2.54 8.16 2.05
N PHE A 93 -2.56 8.94 3.13
CA PHE A 93 -3.79 9.32 3.85
C PHE A 93 -4.77 10.18 3.03
N GLY A 94 -4.34 10.74 1.91
CA GLY A 94 -5.19 11.48 0.96
C GLY A 94 -5.71 10.66 -0.23
N ASP A 95 -5.41 9.36 -0.30
CA ASP A 95 -5.84 8.50 -1.41
C ASP A 95 -7.31 8.08 -1.26
N LEU A 96 -8.07 8.09 -2.36
CA LEU A 96 -9.41 7.51 -2.40
C LEU A 96 -9.41 6.02 -2.04
N THR A 97 -8.37 5.28 -2.43
CA THR A 97 -8.18 3.86 -2.06
C THR A 97 -8.15 3.71 -0.54
N SER A 98 -7.31 4.48 0.14
CA SER A 98 -7.20 4.52 1.61
C SER A 98 -8.51 4.91 2.28
N TRP A 99 -9.22 5.92 1.75
CA TRP A 99 -10.48 6.39 2.32
C TRP A 99 -11.61 5.36 2.21
N GLU A 100 -11.75 4.71 1.06
CA GLU A 100 -12.75 3.65 0.91
C GLU A 100 -12.40 2.43 1.79
N TYR A 101 -11.14 2.03 1.80
CA TYR A 101 -10.72 0.86 2.56
C TYR A 101 -10.87 1.10 4.06
N ALA A 102 -10.45 2.26 4.56
CA ALA A 102 -10.58 2.59 5.97
C ALA A 102 -12.02 2.71 6.45
N GLN A 103 -12.96 3.19 5.64
CA GLN A 103 -14.38 3.18 6.00
C GLN A 103 -14.89 1.75 6.20
N LYS A 104 -14.58 0.85 5.26
CA LYS A 104 -14.96 -0.57 5.36
C LYS A 104 -14.27 -1.29 6.52
N LEU A 105 -12.98 -1.00 6.75
CA LEU A 105 -12.22 -1.49 7.89
C LEU A 105 -12.86 -1.05 9.20
N ARG A 106 -13.08 0.27 9.39
CA ARG A 106 -13.71 0.86 10.58
C ARG A 106 -15.00 0.13 10.95
N ASP A 107 -15.86 -0.10 9.97
CA ASP A 107 -17.16 -0.75 10.16
C ASP A 107 -17.04 -2.24 10.48
N SER A 108 -15.85 -2.84 10.29
CA SER A 108 -15.58 -4.27 10.46
C SER A 108 -14.49 -4.59 11.48
N LEU A 109 -13.91 -3.59 12.15
CA LEU A 109 -12.82 -3.77 13.11
C LEU A 109 -13.22 -4.72 14.24
N GLU A 110 -14.43 -4.58 14.79
CA GLU A 110 -14.93 -5.49 15.83
C GLU A 110 -15.00 -6.94 15.34
N ALA A 111 -15.42 -7.16 14.09
CA ALA A 111 -15.47 -8.50 13.51
C ALA A 111 -14.06 -9.07 13.27
N ILE A 112 -13.11 -8.23 12.86
CA ILE A 112 -11.70 -8.62 12.70
C ILE A 112 -11.11 -8.97 14.07
N ASP A 113 -11.27 -8.12 15.08
CA ASP A 113 -10.76 -8.31 16.45
C ASP A 113 -11.41 -9.50 17.18
N SER A 114 -12.61 -9.92 16.77
CA SER A 114 -13.23 -11.14 17.30
C SER A 114 -12.62 -12.43 16.74
N LYS A 115 -11.88 -12.34 15.63
CA LYS A 115 -11.33 -13.50 14.89
C LYS A 115 -9.79 -13.51 14.84
N ALA A 116 -9.17 -12.35 15.00
CA ALA A 116 -7.74 -12.16 15.13
C ALA A 116 -7.42 -11.58 16.52
N ASP A 117 -6.22 -11.82 17.03
CA ASP A 117 -5.77 -11.30 18.32
C ASP A 117 -5.37 -9.82 18.27
N GLY A 118 -5.35 -9.23 17.07
CA GLY A 118 -5.16 -7.81 16.88
C GLY A 118 -5.08 -7.40 15.41
N ASN A 119 -5.07 -6.08 15.21
CA ASN A 119 -4.82 -5.45 13.93
C ASN A 119 -3.86 -4.26 14.07
N SER A 120 -3.11 -3.96 13.01
CA SER A 120 -2.33 -2.74 12.86
C SER A 120 -2.62 -2.13 11.50
N VAL A 121 -3.01 -0.86 11.47
CA VAL A 121 -3.25 -0.11 10.24
C VAL A 121 -2.16 0.93 10.08
N ILE A 122 -1.40 0.84 8.99
CA ILE A 122 -0.26 1.68 8.68
C ILE A 122 -0.60 2.48 7.42
N GLY A 123 -0.49 3.79 7.47
CA GLY A 123 -0.65 4.66 6.30
C GLY A 123 0.62 5.45 5.98
N LEU A 124 0.78 5.80 4.70
CA LEU A 124 1.88 6.63 4.24
C LEU A 124 1.59 8.11 4.55
N GLY A 125 2.52 8.76 5.25
CA GLY A 125 2.46 10.17 5.61
C GLY A 125 2.96 10.44 7.03
N THR A 126 2.64 11.62 7.53
CA THR A 126 2.99 12.03 8.90
C THR A 126 1.95 11.56 9.91
N VAL A 127 2.32 11.60 11.19
CA VAL A 127 1.41 11.34 12.31
C VAL A 127 0.24 12.33 12.30
N GLU A 128 0.49 13.58 11.94
CA GLU A 128 -0.52 14.64 11.82
C GLU A 128 -1.51 14.32 10.69
N ALA A 129 -1.01 13.86 9.54
CA ALA A 129 -1.85 13.42 8.43
C ALA A 129 -2.74 12.22 8.82
N GLY A 130 -2.18 11.25 9.55
CA GLY A 130 -2.93 10.10 10.07
C GLY A 130 -3.99 10.50 11.11
N ARG A 131 -3.70 11.48 11.97
CA ARG A 131 -4.69 12.06 12.89
C ARG A 131 -5.80 12.79 12.15
N LYS A 132 -5.46 13.58 11.13
CA LYS A 132 -6.45 14.29 10.31
C LYS A 132 -7.35 13.32 9.54
N PHE A 133 -6.76 12.27 8.98
CA PHE A 133 -7.48 11.16 8.35
C PHE A 133 -8.45 10.49 9.32
N ALA A 134 -7.99 10.18 10.53
CA ALA A 134 -8.81 9.58 11.57
C ALA A 134 -9.97 10.48 12.01
N GLU A 135 -9.72 11.78 12.18
CA GLU A 135 -10.74 12.78 12.47
C GLU A 135 -11.83 12.81 11.39
N LEU A 136 -11.45 12.92 10.11
CA LEU A 136 -12.38 13.06 8.99
C LEU A 136 -13.21 11.80 8.75
N LEU A 137 -12.66 10.62 9.02
CA LEU A 137 -13.33 9.34 8.82
C LEU A 137 -13.93 8.73 10.09
N ASN A 138 -13.81 9.38 11.25
CA ASN A 138 -14.08 8.76 12.55
C ASN A 138 -13.38 7.39 12.69
N PHE A 139 -12.16 7.27 12.19
CA PHE A 139 -11.37 6.04 12.26
C PHE A 139 -10.66 5.96 13.62
N PRO A 140 -10.66 4.82 14.32
CA PRO A 140 -10.02 4.72 15.63
C PRO A 140 -8.49 4.83 15.52
N THR A 141 -7.89 5.69 16.36
CA THR A 141 -6.44 5.91 16.35
C THR A 141 -5.65 4.87 17.13
N THR A 142 -6.31 3.96 17.86
CA THR A 142 -5.66 2.99 18.77
C THR A 142 -4.61 2.15 18.06
N ASN A 143 -4.95 1.65 16.86
CA ASN A 143 -4.09 0.80 16.05
C ASN A 143 -3.68 1.46 14.73
N LEU A 144 -3.78 2.80 14.65
CA LEU A 144 -3.40 3.57 13.47
C LEU A 144 -1.97 4.09 13.62
N TYR A 145 -1.15 3.84 12.59
CA TYR A 145 0.26 4.19 12.54
C TYR A 145 0.58 4.91 11.23
N ALA A 146 1.60 5.76 11.27
CA ALA A 146 2.10 6.50 10.13
C ALA A 146 3.57 6.16 9.86
N VAL A 147 3.92 6.08 8.58
CA VAL A 147 5.31 5.99 8.08
C VAL A 147 5.50 6.99 6.94
N ASN A 148 6.55 7.81 7.02
CA ASN A 148 6.72 8.97 6.13
C ASN A 148 7.78 8.72 5.04
N ASP A 149 7.96 7.46 4.66
CA ASP A 149 8.84 6.98 3.60
C ASP A 149 8.26 5.70 3.00
N VAL A 150 8.76 5.31 1.82
CA VAL A 150 8.28 4.14 1.08
C VAL A 150 9.09 2.87 1.34
N GLU A 151 10.17 2.93 2.13
CA GLU A 151 11.15 1.84 2.22
C GLU A 151 10.52 0.55 2.75
N LEU A 152 9.65 0.66 3.76
CA LEU A 152 8.87 -0.46 4.24
C LEU A 152 8.01 -1.10 3.14
N TYR A 153 7.33 -0.28 2.34
CA TYR A 153 6.40 -0.73 1.32
C TYR A 153 7.13 -1.40 0.15
N VAL A 154 8.27 -0.84 -0.25
CA VAL A 154 9.18 -1.42 -1.25
C VAL A 154 9.72 -2.77 -0.77
N ARG A 155 10.12 -2.90 0.51
CA ARG A 155 10.59 -4.19 1.07
C ARG A 155 9.49 -5.24 1.15
N LEU A 156 8.24 -4.85 1.37
CA LEU A 156 7.06 -5.72 1.27
C LEU A 156 6.71 -6.07 -0.19
N GLY A 157 7.38 -5.41 -1.15
CA GLY A 157 7.20 -5.60 -2.58
C GLY A 157 5.84 -5.12 -3.07
N PHE A 158 5.28 -4.08 -2.45
CA PHE A 158 4.08 -3.40 -2.96
C PHE A 158 4.43 -2.54 -4.18
N SER A 159 3.43 -2.30 -5.03
CA SER A 159 3.64 -1.54 -6.27
C SER A 159 4.08 -0.11 -5.99
N GLU A 160 5.19 0.30 -6.59
CA GLU A 160 5.71 1.66 -6.54
C GLU A 160 4.97 2.59 -7.53
N GLY A 161 3.98 2.07 -8.25
CA GLY A 161 3.22 2.78 -9.27
C GLY A 161 3.97 2.91 -10.60
N ALA A 162 3.51 3.82 -11.46
CA ALA A 162 4.05 3.94 -12.80
C ALA A 162 5.46 4.58 -12.81
N PHE A 163 6.35 4.00 -13.61
CA PHE A 163 7.68 4.56 -13.94
C PHE A 163 8.56 4.93 -12.71
N PRO A 164 8.75 4.03 -11.72
CA PRO A 164 9.48 4.33 -10.49
C PRO A 164 10.96 4.69 -10.70
N ASP A 165 11.59 4.15 -11.73
CA ASP A 165 13.00 4.44 -12.06
C ASP A 165 13.20 5.81 -12.75
N GLN A 166 12.12 6.54 -13.04
CA GLN A 166 12.20 7.81 -13.75
C GLN A 166 12.12 8.98 -12.77
N ASN A 167 12.99 9.98 -12.95
CA ASN A 167 12.97 11.20 -12.17
C ASN A 167 11.84 12.13 -12.67
N LEU A 168 10.60 11.75 -12.37
CA LEU A 168 9.38 12.48 -12.71
C LEU A 168 8.68 12.96 -11.44
N ASN A 169 7.93 14.05 -11.55
CA ASN A 169 7.06 14.48 -10.47
C ASN A 169 5.98 13.41 -10.22
N GLU A 170 5.70 13.08 -8.96
CA GLU A 170 4.73 12.03 -8.59
C GLU A 170 3.32 12.27 -9.15
N TYR A 171 2.86 13.51 -9.26
CA TYR A 171 1.57 13.80 -9.89
C TYR A 171 1.57 13.46 -11.38
N VAL A 172 2.71 13.57 -12.06
CA VAL A 172 2.84 13.14 -13.46
C VAL A 172 2.86 11.62 -13.57
N ARG A 173 3.48 10.92 -12.61
CA ARG A 173 3.46 9.46 -12.50
C ARG A 173 2.07 8.92 -12.14
N LEU A 174 1.26 9.70 -11.43
CA LEU A 174 -0.12 9.35 -11.09
C LEU A 174 -1.05 9.32 -12.32
N LEU A 175 -0.90 10.24 -13.27
CA LEU A 175 -1.75 10.32 -14.48
C LEU A 175 -1.86 9.00 -15.27
N PRO A 176 -0.75 8.31 -15.63
CA PRO A 176 -0.83 7.02 -16.31
C PRO A 176 -1.49 5.94 -15.45
N MET A 177 -1.30 5.95 -14.12
CA MET A 177 -2.00 5.02 -13.21
C MET A 177 -3.50 5.24 -13.21
N LEU A 178 -3.96 6.49 -13.22
CA LEU A 178 -5.38 6.84 -13.38
C LEU A 178 -5.95 6.36 -14.73
N ALA A 179 -5.11 6.28 -15.76
CA ALA A 179 -5.44 5.68 -17.06
C ALA A 179 -5.34 4.13 -17.08
N GLY A 180 -4.90 3.51 -15.97
CA GLY A 180 -4.77 2.06 -15.81
C GLY A 180 -3.39 1.47 -16.16
N ILE A 181 -2.38 2.29 -16.43
CA ILE A 181 -1.01 1.86 -16.72
C ILE A 181 -0.27 1.64 -15.39
N GLU A 182 0.38 0.49 -15.21
CA GLU A 182 0.97 0.08 -13.90
C GLU A 182 -0.04 0.10 -12.74
N SER A 183 -1.33 0.03 -13.09
CA SER A 183 -2.47 0.03 -12.17
C SER A 183 -3.66 -0.68 -12.84
N PRO A 184 -3.53 -1.97 -13.20
CA PRO A 184 -4.56 -2.70 -13.92
C PRO A 184 -5.90 -2.72 -13.16
N GLY A 185 -6.99 -2.46 -13.88
CA GLY A 185 -8.35 -2.48 -13.30
C GLY A 185 -8.86 -1.11 -12.83
N THR A 186 -8.02 -0.07 -12.75
CA THR A 186 -8.44 1.26 -12.27
C THR A 186 -9.56 1.85 -13.10
N LEU A 187 -9.44 1.86 -14.43
CA LEU A 187 -10.46 2.44 -15.30
C LEU A 187 -11.77 1.64 -15.23
N GLN A 188 -11.68 0.33 -15.07
CA GLN A 188 -12.84 -0.54 -14.86
C GLN A 188 -13.55 -0.18 -13.55
N GLU A 189 -12.83 0.08 -12.45
CA GLU A 189 -13.43 0.52 -11.19
C GLU A 189 -14.06 1.91 -11.29
N VAL A 190 -13.49 2.80 -12.10
CA VAL A 190 -14.12 4.10 -12.40
C VAL A 190 -15.44 3.89 -13.14
N ILE A 191 -15.44 3.12 -14.23
CA ILE A 191 -16.64 2.84 -15.03
C ILE A 191 -17.71 2.14 -14.19
N ARG A 192 -17.33 1.14 -13.40
CA ARG A 192 -18.21 0.45 -12.44
C ARG A 192 -18.88 1.44 -11.49
N GLY A 193 -18.18 2.51 -11.11
CA GLY A 193 -18.72 3.61 -10.30
C GLY A 193 -19.97 4.26 -10.89
N TYR A 194 -20.01 4.42 -12.22
CA TYR A 194 -21.10 5.07 -12.94
C TYR A 194 -22.17 4.09 -13.40
N VAL A 195 -21.79 2.88 -13.81
CA VAL A 195 -22.71 1.87 -14.35
C VAL A 195 -23.37 1.02 -13.25
N GLY A 196 -22.74 0.88 -12.09
CA GLY A 196 -23.17 -0.04 -11.04
C GLY A 196 -22.63 -1.45 -11.25
N ASP A 197 -22.96 -2.33 -10.30
CA ASP A 197 -22.53 -3.73 -10.25
C ASP A 197 -23.64 -4.58 -9.61
N ARG A 198 -24.13 -5.58 -10.34
CA ARG A 198 -25.26 -6.42 -9.92
C ARG A 198 -24.86 -7.50 -8.91
N ASP A 199 -23.57 -7.83 -8.85
CA ASP A 199 -23.03 -8.86 -7.96
C ASP A 199 -22.50 -8.25 -6.65
N ALA A 200 -22.30 -6.93 -6.61
CA ALA A 200 -21.89 -6.20 -5.41
C ALA A 200 -23.09 -5.75 -4.56
N LYS A 201 -22.89 -5.72 -3.23
CA LYS A 201 -23.86 -5.19 -2.27
C LYS A 201 -24.13 -3.70 -2.50
N GLN A 202 -25.34 -3.27 -2.16
CA GLN A 202 -25.74 -1.86 -2.12
C GLN A 202 -24.87 -1.08 -1.12
N ILE A 203 -24.56 0.19 -1.41
CA ILE A 203 -23.67 1.03 -0.57
C ILE A 203 -24.49 1.90 0.40
N PHE A 204 -25.58 2.51 -0.07
CA PHE A 204 -26.46 3.36 0.72
C PHE A 204 -27.82 2.70 0.92
N ASP A 205 -28.23 2.44 2.16
CA ASP A 205 -29.50 1.78 2.48
C ASP A 205 -30.73 2.52 1.90
N ARG A 206 -30.69 3.85 1.89
CA ARG A 206 -31.72 4.71 1.30
C ARG A 206 -31.07 5.77 0.43
N SER A 207 -31.40 5.78 -0.85
CA SER A 207 -30.79 6.70 -1.81
C SER A 207 -31.78 7.08 -2.92
N PRO A 208 -31.62 8.25 -3.57
CA PRO A 208 -32.33 8.56 -4.82
C PRO A 208 -32.19 7.46 -5.89
N PHE A 209 -31.14 6.63 -5.81
CA PHE A 209 -30.92 5.52 -6.74
C PHE A 209 -31.87 4.33 -6.53
N ASP A 210 -32.68 4.29 -5.48
CA ASP A 210 -33.71 3.24 -5.25
C ASP A 210 -34.63 3.03 -6.47
N VAL A 211 -34.84 4.07 -7.29
CA VAL A 211 -35.63 3.99 -8.55
C VAL A 211 -35.00 3.07 -9.60
N LEU A 212 -33.70 2.78 -9.47
CA LEU A 212 -32.95 1.91 -10.38
C LEU A 212 -32.95 0.45 -9.90
N GLY A 213 -33.44 0.17 -8.70
CA GLY A 213 -33.46 -1.16 -8.10
C GLY A 213 -32.98 -1.15 -6.64
N LYS A 214 -32.94 -2.34 -6.02
CA LYS A 214 -32.49 -2.57 -4.65
C LYS A 214 -31.70 -3.88 -4.54
N GLY A 215 -30.83 -3.97 -3.53
CA GLY A 215 -30.09 -5.19 -3.21
C GLY A 215 -28.82 -5.41 -4.03
N TYR A 216 -28.40 -4.42 -4.81
CA TYR A 216 -27.12 -4.42 -5.52
C TYR A 216 -26.53 -3.01 -5.59
N GLN A 217 -25.26 -2.86 -6.00
CA GLN A 217 -24.61 -1.57 -6.21
C GLN A 217 -25.19 -0.87 -7.45
N ARG A 218 -25.95 0.20 -7.25
CA ARG A 218 -26.69 0.87 -8.33
C ARG A 218 -25.79 1.80 -9.15
N PRO A 219 -26.21 2.17 -10.38
CA PRO A 219 -25.54 3.20 -11.15
C PRO A 219 -25.33 4.47 -10.33
N PHE A 220 -24.17 5.10 -10.49
CA PHE A 220 -23.72 6.30 -9.78
C PHE A 220 -23.50 6.17 -8.27
N GLU A 221 -23.83 5.04 -7.64
CA GLU A 221 -23.78 4.90 -6.20
C GLU A 221 -22.35 4.96 -5.65
N LEU A 222 -21.44 4.18 -6.25
CA LEU A 222 -20.02 4.17 -5.89
C LEU A 222 -19.31 5.48 -6.32
N ALA A 223 -19.68 6.06 -7.47
CA ALA A 223 -19.19 7.39 -7.85
C ALA A 223 -19.62 8.47 -6.83
N THR A 224 -20.83 8.37 -6.28
CA THR A 224 -21.33 9.29 -5.25
C THR A 224 -20.57 9.13 -3.93
N LEU A 225 -20.26 7.89 -3.51
CA LEU A 225 -19.38 7.65 -2.36
C LEU A 225 -18.02 8.32 -2.55
N ARG A 226 -17.39 8.14 -3.71
CA ARG A 226 -16.09 8.75 -4.02
C ARG A 226 -16.15 10.27 -4.05
N LEU A 227 -17.22 10.84 -4.61
CA LEU A 227 -17.44 12.29 -4.56
C LEU A 227 -17.58 12.79 -3.11
N SER A 228 -18.29 12.04 -2.26
CA SER A 228 -18.39 12.35 -0.82
C SER A 228 -17.02 12.32 -0.14
N ASN A 229 -16.18 11.32 -0.45
CA ASN A 229 -14.81 11.27 0.05
C ASN A 229 -14.00 12.48 -0.42
N MET A 230 -14.14 12.89 -1.68
CA MET A 230 -13.44 14.06 -2.23
C MET A 230 -13.79 15.37 -1.52
N ILE A 231 -15.01 15.51 -0.98
CA ILE A 231 -15.40 16.68 -0.16
C ILE A 231 -14.55 16.76 1.12
N GLY A 232 -14.15 15.62 1.69
CA GLY A 232 -13.21 15.56 2.81
C GLY A 232 -11.76 15.70 2.39
N ILE A 233 -11.35 15.05 1.29
CA ILE A 233 -9.95 15.00 0.86
C ILE A 233 -9.46 16.36 0.32
N LEU A 234 -10.17 16.95 -0.65
CA LEU A 234 -9.62 18.08 -1.42
C LEU A 234 -9.34 19.34 -0.58
N PRO A 235 -10.23 19.77 0.33
CA PRO A 235 -9.95 20.94 1.18
C PRO A 235 -8.81 20.71 2.17
N ASN A 236 -8.52 19.44 2.50
CA ASN A 236 -7.51 19.04 3.49
C ASN A 236 -6.26 18.44 2.82
N TRP A 237 -6.09 18.58 1.50
CA TRP A 237 -5.05 17.87 0.73
C TRP A 237 -3.64 18.09 1.27
N GLY A 238 -3.29 19.33 1.62
CA GLY A 238 -1.96 19.66 2.15
C GLY A 238 -1.68 19.07 3.53
N GLU A 239 -2.73 18.83 4.34
CA GLU A 239 -2.60 18.17 5.65
C GLU A 239 -2.56 16.65 5.52
N LEU A 240 -3.31 16.08 4.57
CA LEU A 240 -3.38 14.64 4.33
C LEU A 240 -2.19 14.11 3.51
N VAL A 241 -1.60 14.94 2.65
CA VAL A 241 -0.50 14.58 1.74
C VAL A 241 0.63 15.61 1.84
N PRO A 242 1.29 15.74 3.01
CA PRO A 242 2.37 16.70 3.19
C PRO A 242 3.64 16.31 2.42
N ASN A 243 3.79 15.03 2.07
CA ASN A 243 4.88 14.50 1.25
C ASN A 243 4.31 13.94 -0.06
N SER A 244 4.59 14.62 -1.18
CA SER A 244 4.13 14.19 -2.50
C SER A 244 4.81 12.91 -2.99
N ASP A 245 6.00 12.58 -2.48
CA ASP A 245 6.82 11.45 -2.93
C ASP A 245 6.13 10.09 -2.66
N LEU A 246 5.07 10.09 -1.85
CA LEU A 246 4.32 8.90 -1.44
C LEU A 246 3.09 8.61 -2.32
N ILE A 247 2.75 9.50 -3.26
CA ILE A 247 1.45 9.48 -3.98
C ILE A 247 1.24 8.21 -4.80
N CYS A 248 2.27 7.71 -5.48
CA CYS A 248 2.12 6.55 -6.36
C CYS A 248 2.21 5.20 -5.64
N GLN A 249 2.76 5.17 -4.42
CA GLN A 249 3.01 3.94 -3.68
C GLN A 249 1.68 3.28 -3.26
N GLN A 250 1.50 2.03 -3.70
CA GLN A 250 0.34 1.20 -3.36
C GLN A 250 0.59 0.39 -2.09
N GLY A 251 -0.49 -0.11 -1.50
CA GLY A 251 -0.48 -0.84 -0.24
C GLY A 251 -0.75 -2.34 -0.35
N GLY A 252 -1.30 -2.90 0.72
CA GLY A 252 -1.70 -4.29 0.80
C GLY A 252 -2.16 -4.71 2.20
N THR A 253 -2.57 -5.96 2.34
CA THR A 253 -3.02 -6.55 3.60
C THR A 253 -2.30 -7.87 3.84
N LEU A 254 -1.79 -8.06 5.06
CA LEU A 254 -1.10 -9.26 5.50
C LEU A 254 -1.82 -9.84 6.72
N VAL A 255 -1.77 -11.17 6.85
CA VAL A 255 -2.15 -11.86 8.08
C VAL A 255 -0.99 -12.74 8.53
N PHE A 256 -0.57 -12.54 9.77
CA PHE A 256 0.44 -13.35 10.43
C PHE A 256 -0.21 -14.29 11.44
N GLN A 257 0.37 -15.47 11.60
CA GLN A 257 0.13 -16.38 12.70
C GLN A 257 1.46 -16.59 13.45
N GLY A 258 1.58 -15.99 14.63
CA GLY A 258 2.87 -15.73 15.28
C GLY A 258 3.80 -15.00 14.33
N SER A 259 4.90 -15.64 13.95
CA SER A 259 5.89 -15.11 13.00
C SER A 259 5.61 -15.50 11.54
N SER A 260 4.72 -16.46 11.30
CA SER A 260 4.50 -17.01 9.97
C SER A 260 3.48 -16.16 9.19
N LEU A 261 3.85 -15.74 7.98
CA LEU A 261 2.92 -15.12 7.05
C LEU A 261 1.96 -16.18 6.49
N VAL A 262 0.66 -16.03 6.73
CA VAL A 262 -0.38 -16.98 6.29
C VAL A 262 -1.28 -16.42 5.17
N HIS A 263 -1.34 -15.09 5.03
CA HIS A 263 -2.04 -14.43 3.93
C HIS A 263 -1.33 -13.14 3.53
N LEU A 264 -1.25 -12.90 2.22
CA LEU A 264 -0.74 -11.66 1.65
C LEU A 264 -1.57 -11.30 0.42
N GLN A 265 -2.22 -10.14 0.48
CA GLN A 265 -2.84 -9.50 -0.65
C GLN A 265 -2.13 -8.17 -0.93
N LYS A 266 -1.59 -8.02 -2.13
CA LYS A 266 -1.00 -6.76 -2.61
C LYS A 266 -2.04 -5.99 -3.41
N ASP A 267 -2.08 -4.68 -3.21
CA ASP A 267 -2.97 -3.81 -3.97
C ASP A 267 -2.44 -3.72 -5.40
N THR A 268 -3.28 -4.09 -6.37
CA THR A 268 -2.87 -4.16 -7.78
C THR A 268 -2.97 -2.80 -8.48
N GLY A 269 -3.53 -1.79 -7.81
CA GLY A 269 -3.73 -0.47 -8.40
C GLY A 269 -4.69 0.40 -7.58
N ILE A 270 -4.89 1.61 -8.10
CA ILE A 270 -5.79 2.60 -7.51
C ILE A 270 -7.21 2.02 -7.41
N LEU A 271 -7.83 2.17 -6.23
CA LEU A 271 -9.15 1.62 -5.87
C LEU A 271 -9.23 0.09 -5.82
N LYS A 272 -8.09 -0.59 -5.76
CA LYS A 272 -8.00 -2.04 -5.54
C LYS A 272 -7.36 -2.31 -4.18
N TYR A 273 -8.16 -2.83 -3.26
CA TYR A 273 -7.74 -3.19 -1.90
C TYR A 273 -8.37 -4.52 -1.49
N ALA A 274 -7.93 -5.08 -0.36
CA ALA A 274 -8.45 -6.34 0.14
C ALA A 274 -9.95 -6.28 0.43
N SER A 275 -10.65 -7.33 0.00
CA SER A 275 -12.06 -7.53 0.33
C SER A 275 -12.16 -7.88 1.81
N ILE A 276 -12.91 -7.07 2.56
CA ILE A 276 -13.17 -7.35 3.98
C ILE A 276 -13.89 -8.68 4.16
N ASP A 277 -14.85 -9.00 3.29
CA ASP A 277 -15.59 -10.25 3.33
C ASP A 277 -14.64 -11.46 3.16
N ASP A 278 -13.69 -11.38 2.21
CA ASP A 278 -12.71 -12.45 1.97
C ASP A 278 -11.69 -12.55 3.11
N LEU A 279 -11.24 -11.42 3.66
CA LEU A 279 -10.36 -11.39 4.83
C LEU A 279 -11.06 -12.04 6.05
N LEU A 280 -12.31 -11.69 6.31
CA LEU A 280 -13.09 -12.27 7.39
C LEU A 280 -13.37 -13.76 7.19
N ALA A 281 -13.61 -14.19 5.95
CA ALA A 281 -13.76 -15.61 5.62
C ALA A 281 -12.44 -16.37 5.81
N PHE A 282 -11.31 -15.78 5.42
CA PHE A 282 -9.98 -16.35 5.67
C PHE A 282 -9.75 -16.56 7.18
N LEU A 283 -10.03 -15.55 8.00
CA LEU A 283 -9.88 -15.60 9.46
C LEU A 283 -10.84 -16.61 10.14
N GLU A 284 -11.96 -16.99 9.51
CA GLU A 284 -12.86 -18.04 10.02
C GLU A 284 -12.38 -19.46 9.67
N SER A 285 -11.72 -19.62 8.53
CA SER A 285 -11.43 -20.94 7.94
C SER A 285 -10.21 -21.67 8.51
N SER A 286 -9.48 -21.04 9.43
CA SER A 286 -8.22 -21.56 10.00
C SER A 286 -8.24 -21.59 11.52
#